data_AF-A0A3A6HYI6-F1
#
_entry.id   AF-A0A3A6HYI6-F1
#
_cell.length_a   1.000
_cell.length_b   1.000
_cell.length_c   1.000
_cell.angle_alpha   90.00
_cell.angle_beta   90.00
_cell.angle_gamma   90.00
#
_symmetry.space_group_name_H-M   'P 1'
#
loop_
_entity.id
_entity.type
_entity.pdbx_description
1 polymer ?
#
loop_
_entity_poly.entity_id
_entity_poly.type
_entity_poly.pdbx_seq_one_letter_code
_entity_poly.pdbx_strand_id
1 'polypeptide(L)' 'MGRNYRHKYEYDVRYCFPGSNVLKNKLNITDKDILEEAERHITSLRTAEVMKKGIHGKFDFNHLKRIHKFLFGDIYD' A
#
# COMPACT_ATOMS: atom_id res chain seq x y z
N MET A 1 6.85 16.65 26.42
CA MET A 1 5.48 16.11 26.52
C MET A 1 5.03 15.65 25.14
N GLY A 2 5.10 14.33 24.89
CA GLY A 2 4.78 13.73 23.59
C GLY A 2 3.29 13.80 23.31
N ARG A 3 2.91 14.51 22.23
CA ARG A 3 1.53 14.58 21.76
C ARG A 3 1.11 13.21 21.23
N ASN A 4 0.44 12.45 22.08
CA ASN A 4 -0.16 11.16 21.75
C ASN A 4 -1.45 11.44 20.95
N TYR A 5 -1.31 11.70 19.66
CA TYR A 5 -2.45 11.76 18.74
C TYR A 5 -2.96 10.34 18.47
N ARG A 6 -3.58 9.74 19.49
CA ARG A 6 -4.31 8.48 19.35
C ARG A 6 -5.60 8.79 18.61
N HIS A 7 -5.52 8.86 17.28
CA HIS A 7 -6.69 9.07 16.43
C HIS A 7 -7.67 7.92 16.70
N LYS A 8 -8.88 8.27 17.13
CA LYS A 8 -10.03 7.39 17.39
C LYS A 8 -10.52 6.75 16.09
N TYR A 9 -9.78 5.79 15.56
CA TYR A 9 -10.34 4.83 14.63
C TYR A 9 -10.22 3.48 15.31
N GLU A 10 -11.36 2.95 15.74
CA GLU A 10 -11.49 1.51 15.91
C GLU A 10 -10.88 0.86 14.68
N TYR A 11 -10.00 -0.12 14.89
CA TYR A 11 -9.33 -0.89 13.85
C TYR A 11 -10.29 -1.11 12.67
N ASP A 12 -9.92 -0.66 11.47
CA ASP A 12 -10.76 -0.86 10.30
C ASP A 12 -10.74 -2.36 9.96
N VAL A 13 -11.69 -3.11 10.51
CA VAL A 13 -11.79 -4.57 10.36
C VAL A 13 -11.95 -5.00 8.89
N ARG A 14 -12.33 -4.07 8.00
CA ARG A 14 -12.39 -4.33 6.57
C ARG A 14 -10.98 -4.42 6.00
N TYR A 15 -10.12 -3.44 6.25
CA TYR A 15 -8.81 -3.32 5.60
C TYR A 15 -7.63 -3.82 6.44
N CYS A 16 -7.77 -3.90 7.76
CA CYS A 16 -6.70 -4.33 8.67
C CYS A 16 -6.97 -5.71 9.28
N PHE A 17 -5.92 -6.38 9.74
CA PHE A 17 -6.07 -7.59 10.54
C PHE A 17 -6.75 -7.30 11.89
N PRO A 18 -7.56 -8.23 12.44
CA PRO A 18 -8.21 -8.04 13.73
C PRO A 18 -7.20 -7.73 14.85
N GLY A 19 -7.45 -6.66 15.60
CA GLY A 19 -6.57 -6.23 16.70
C GLY A 19 -5.24 -5.61 16.26
N SER A 20 -5.04 -5.35 14.97
CA SER A 20 -3.83 -4.77 14.40
C SER A 20 -4.17 -3.60 13.47
N ASN A 21 -3.21 -2.69 13.30
CA ASN A 21 -3.26 -1.62 12.30
C ASN A 21 -2.53 -2.01 11.00
N VAL A 22 -2.20 -3.29 10.84
CA VAL A 22 -1.54 -3.84 9.65
C VAL A 22 -2.59 -4.16 8.59
N LEU A 23 -2.39 -3.63 7.40
CA LEU A 23 -3.28 -3.82 6.25
C LEU A 23 -3.25 -5.27 5.78
N LYS A 24 -4.42 -5.81 5.42
CA LYS A 24 -4.55 -7.10 4.75
C LYS A 24 -3.85 -7.02 3.41
N ASN A 25 -2.89 -7.90 3.20
CA ASN A 25 -2.03 -7.93 2.03
C ASN A 25 -1.93 -9.37 1.50
N LYS A 26 -1.60 -9.48 0.21
CA LYS A 26 -1.45 -10.76 -0.53
C LYS A 26 -0.27 -11.60 -0.04
N LEU A 27 0.66 -10.99 0.67
CA LEU A 27 1.82 -11.66 1.27
C LEU A 27 1.49 -12.28 2.63
N ASN A 28 0.28 -12.03 3.16
CA ASN A 28 -0.20 -12.49 4.46
C ASN A 28 0.72 -12.08 5.63
N ILE A 29 1.38 -10.93 5.51
CA ILE A 29 2.27 -10.38 6.52
C ILE A 29 1.44 -9.62 7.56
N THR A 30 1.57 -10.00 8.84
CA THR A 30 0.85 -9.39 9.97
C THR A 30 1.74 -8.47 10.81
N ASP A 31 3.05 -8.48 10.56
CA ASP A 31 4.02 -7.58 11.18
C ASP A 31 4.19 -6.31 10.34
N LYS A 32 4.18 -5.14 11.00
CA LYS A 32 4.19 -3.85 10.31
C LYS A 32 5.53 -3.58 9.63
N ASP A 33 6.64 -3.84 10.31
CA ASP A 33 7.98 -3.54 9.82
C ASP A 33 8.32 -4.44 8.63
N ILE A 34 7.96 -5.73 8.71
CA ILE A 34 8.12 -6.67 7.60
C ILE A 34 7.26 -6.27 6.40
N LEU A 35 6.03 -5.80 6.63
CA LEU A 35 5.15 -5.34 5.55
C LEU A 35 5.73 -4.11 4.85
N GLU A 36 6.25 -3.14 5.61
CA GLU A 36 6.86 -1.92 5.06
C GLU A 36 8.10 -2.23 4.23
N GLU A 37 8.94 -3.17 4.66
CA GLU A 37 10.11 -3.61 3.89
C GLU A 37 9.70 -4.30 2.58
N ALA A 38 8.75 -5.23 2.65
CA ALA A 38 8.24 -5.93 1.48
C ALA A 38 7.57 -4.95 0.49
N GLU A 39 6.77 -4.01 0.99
CA GLU A 39 6.12 -2.97 0.18
C GLU A 39 7.15 -2.11 -0.55
N ARG A 40 8.19 -1.65 0.16
CA ARG A 40 9.26 -0.86 -0.44
C ARG A 40 9.98 -1.63 -1.53
N HIS A 41 10.31 -2.90 -1.32
CA HIS A 41 11.02 -3.72 -2.31
C HIS A 41 10.17 -3.93 -3.58
N ILE A 42 8.91 -4.35 -3.42
CA ILE A 42 8.01 -4.61 -4.54
C ILE A 42 7.72 -3.31 -5.32
N THR A 43 7.40 -2.23 -4.60
CA THR A 43 7.09 -0.94 -5.22
C THR A 43 8.29 -0.38 -5.97
N SER A 44 9.51 -0.58 -5.46
CA SER A 44 10.75 -0.14 -6.15
C SER A 44 10.93 -0.86 -7.50
N LEU A 45 10.68 -2.17 -7.54
CA LEU A 45 10.72 -2.94 -8.79
C LEU A 45 9.66 -2.46 -9.78
N ARG A 46 8.42 -2.29 -9.33
CA ARG A 46 7.33 -1.77 -10.18
C ARG A 46 7.62 -0.36 -10.68
N THR A 47 8.17 0.50 -9.84
CA THR A 47 8.56 1.86 -10.24
C THR A 47 9.59 1.83 -11.36
N ALA A 48 10.62 0.99 -11.26
CA ALA A 48 11.60 0.81 -12.34
C ALA A 48 10.94 0.32 -13.65
N GLU A 49 9.96 -0.59 -13.57
CA GLU A 49 9.19 -1.02 -14.74
C GLU A 49 8.36 0.12 -15.35
N VAL A 50 7.71 0.95 -14.51
CA VAL A 50 6.96 2.13 -14.96
C VAL A 50 7.87 3.13 -15.65
N MET A 51 9.05 3.41 -15.10
CA MET A 51 10.00 4.34 -15.70
C MET A 51 10.46 3.87 -17.09
N LYS A 52 10.54 2.56 -17.31
CA LYS A 52 10.93 1.98 -18.60
C LYS A 52 9.78 1.90 -19.62
N LYS A 53 8.61 1.41 -19.20
CA LYS A 53 7.46 1.15 -20.09
C LYS A 53 6.54 2.36 -20.25
N GLY A 54 6.51 3.24 -19.26
CA GLY A 54 5.53 4.31 -19.12
C GLY A 54 4.13 3.77 -18.79
N ILE A 55 3.41 4.46 -17.92
CA ILE A 55 1.95 4.30 -17.83
C ILE A 55 1.35 5.49 -18.57
N HIS A 56 0.85 5.25 -19.78
CA HIS A 56 0.22 6.28 -20.58
C HIS A 56 -1.23 6.50 -20.13
N GLY A 57 -1.66 7.75 -20.12
CA GLY A 57 -3.00 8.18 -19.74
C GLY A 57 -3.14 9.69 -19.72
N LYS A 58 -4.32 10.18 -19.33
CA LYS A 58 -4.68 11.61 -19.37
C LYS A 58 -4.46 12.34 -18.04
N PHE A 59 -3.74 11.71 -17.10
CA PHE A 59 -3.60 12.19 -15.71
C PHE A 59 -4.94 12.48 -15.02
N ASP A 60 -5.99 11.75 -15.41
CA ASP A 60 -7.28 11.77 -14.74
C ASP A 60 -7.31 10.80 -13.55
N PHE A 61 -8.41 10.78 -12.82
CA PHE A 61 -8.59 9.90 -11.67
C PHE A 61 -8.47 8.41 -12.03
N ASN A 62 -8.89 8.02 -13.24
CA ASN A 62 -8.76 6.64 -13.70
C ASN A 62 -7.30 6.28 -14.00
N HIS A 63 -6.52 7.24 -14.51
CA HIS A 63 -5.09 7.08 -14.70
C HIS A 63 -4.37 6.93 -13.36
N LEU A 64 -4.72 7.74 -12.37
CA LEU A 64 -4.20 7.61 -11.00
C LEU A 64 -4.52 6.23 -10.41
N LYS A 65 -5.77 5.76 -10.54
CA LYS A 65 -6.16 4.41 -10.09
C LYS A 65 -5.34 3.31 -10.75
N ARG A 66 -5.07 3.43 -12.06
CA ARG A 66 -4.22 2.48 -12.79
C ARG A 66 -2.79 2.50 -12.30
N ILE A 67 -2.21 3.68 -12.05
CA ILE A 67 -0.87 3.81 -11.49
C ILE A 67 -0.82 3.18 -10.10
N HIS A 68 -1.77 3.48 -9.22
CA HIS A 68 -1.85 2.91 -7.87
C HIS A 68 -1.98 1.39 -7.91
N LYS A 69 -2.87 0.86 -8.77
CA LYS A 69 -3.03 -0.58 -8.97
C LYS A 69 -1.77 -1.23 -9.53
N PHE A 70 -1.03 -0.55 -10.40
CA PHE A 70 0.22 -1.09 -10.93
C PHE A 70 1.32 -1.16 -9.87
N LEU A 71 1.45 -0.14 -9.03
CA LEU A 71 2.47 -0.08 -7.99
C LEU A 71 2.20 -1.03 -6.83
N PHE A 72 0.94 -1.12 -6.40
CA PHE A 72 0.56 -1.81 -5.17
C PHE A 72 -0.29 -3.07 -5.39
N GLY A 73 -0.66 -3.40 -6.62
CA GLY A 73 -1.57 -4.50 -6.92
C GLY A 73 -1.03 -5.89 -6.60
N ASP A 74 0.29 -6.04 -6.43
CA ASP A 74 0.90 -7.29 -5.95
C ASP A 74 0.82 -7.43 -4.42
N ILE A 75 0.56 -6.32 -3.71
CA ILE A 75 0.53 -6.27 -2.25
C ILE A 75 -0.91 -6.22 -1.75
N TYR A 76 -1.77 -5.43 -2.38
CA TYR A 76 -3.16 -5.22 -1.99
C TYR A 76 -4.13 -5.65 -3.10
N ASP A 77 -5.39 -5.87 -2.74
CA ASP A 77 -6.48 -6.20 -3.68
C ASP A 77 -7.30 -4.98 -4.11
#